data_AF-A0AA39XUE8-F1
#
_entry.id   AF-A0AA39XUE8-F1
#
_cell.length_a   1.000
_cell.length_b   1.000
_cell.length_c   1.000
_cell.angle_alpha   90.00
_cell.angle_beta   90.00
_cell.angle_gamma   90.00
#
_symmetry.space_group_name_H-M   'P 1'
#
loop_
_entity.id
_entity.type
_entity.pdbx_description
1 polymer ?
#
loop_
_entity_poly.entity_id
_entity_poly.type
_entity_poly.pdbx_seq_one_letter_code
_entity_poly.pdbx_strand_id
1 'polypeptide(L)'
;MLPPIAPTVLERNPKFKVLYDDISQNKLNPDASTKDEKKQRLIDQAREEFNTKRTDLAKTEILKSSLESLSARAADLPDELHEVVTIVAAQLNGRIPPSDREILQEDIEYFTEHIIPISRALSTHLKSTALQLCRIAIPECPSSSPSYLPQSPSPIPIPIPIPG
;
A
#
# COMPACT_ATOMS: atom_id res chain seq x y z
N MET A 1 -6.00 -21.21 -22.68
CA MET A 1 -6.53 -22.02 -23.80
C MET A 1 -7.39 -21.15 -24.72
N LEU A 2 -6.98 -20.97 -25.98
CA LEU A 2 -7.88 -20.40 -27.00
C LEU A 2 -8.95 -21.44 -27.33
N PRO A 3 -10.23 -21.06 -27.44
CA PRO A 3 -11.29 -22.00 -27.79
C PRO A 3 -11.04 -22.56 -29.20
N PRO A 4 -11.30 -23.85 -29.43
CA PRO A 4 -11.08 -24.48 -30.73
C PRO A 4 -11.97 -23.82 -31.80
N ILE A 5 -11.35 -23.34 -32.88
CA ILE A 5 -12.03 -22.68 -33.99
C ILE A 5 -12.41 -23.73 -35.04
N ALA A 6 -13.62 -23.60 -35.61
CA ALA A 6 -14.09 -24.50 -36.65
C ALA A 6 -13.15 -24.46 -37.90
N PRO A 7 -12.77 -25.62 -38.45
CA PRO A 7 -11.79 -25.70 -39.55
C PRO A 7 -12.25 -24.96 -40.81
N THR A 8 -13.56 -24.87 -41.03
CA THR A 8 -14.18 -24.12 -42.14
C THR A 8 -13.89 -22.61 -42.10
N VAL A 9 -13.67 -22.03 -40.92
CA VAL A 9 -13.35 -20.61 -40.74
C VAL A 9 -11.87 -20.34 -41.01
N LEU A 10 -10.99 -21.28 -40.65
CA LEU A 10 -9.55 -21.22 -40.89
C LEU A 10 -9.21 -21.41 -42.39
N GLU A 11 -9.98 -22.24 -43.11
CA GLU A 11 -9.84 -22.41 -44.55
C GLU A 11 -10.38 -21.21 -45.34
N ARG A 12 -11.48 -20.60 -44.88
CA ARG A 12 -12.07 -19.41 -45.50
C ARG A 12 -11.19 -18.16 -45.35
N ASN A 13 -10.34 -18.10 -44.32
CA ASN A 13 -9.45 -16.96 -44.07
C ASN A 13 -8.01 -17.43 -43.77
N PRO A 14 -7.17 -17.61 -44.81
CA PRO A 14 -5.82 -18.13 -44.64
C PRO A 14 -4.90 -17.18 -43.87
N LYS A 15 -5.16 -15.86 -43.91
CA LYS A 15 -4.41 -14.88 -43.11
C LYS A 15 -4.70 -15.05 -41.61
N PHE A 16 -5.96 -15.32 -41.28
CA PHE A 16 -6.37 -15.61 -39.90
C PHE A 16 -5.80 -16.94 -39.40
N LYS A 17 -5.70 -17.96 -40.26
CA LYS A 17 -5.04 -19.23 -39.91
C LYS A 17 -3.57 -19.05 -39.52
N VAL A 18 -2.80 -18.31 -40.32
CA VAL A 18 -1.39 -18.02 -40.01
C VAL A 18 -1.25 -17.25 -38.69
N LEU A 19 -2.15 -16.28 -38.45
CA LEU A 19 -2.16 -15.52 -37.20
C LEU A 19 -2.54 -16.40 -36.00
N TYR A 20 -3.53 -17.26 -36.14
CA TYR A 20 -3.98 -18.19 -35.10
C TYR A 20 -2.88 -19.20 -34.75
N ASP A 21 -2.18 -19.73 -35.75
CA ASP A 21 -1.04 -20.62 -35.57
C ASP A 21 0.13 -19.89 -34.90
N ASP A 22 0.48 -18.65 -35.31
CA ASP A 22 1.54 -17.87 -34.67
C ASP A 22 1.20 -17.50 -33.21
N ILE A 23 -0.04 -17.12 -32.92
CA ILE A 23 -0.47 -16.79 -31.56
C ILE A 23 -0.46 -18.04 -30.68
N SER A 24 -1.01 -19.16 -31.15
CA SER A 24 -1.12 -20.41 -30.39
C SER A 24 0.23 -21.12 -30.20
N GLN A 25 1.13 -21.04 -31.18
CA GLN A 25 2.43 -21.73 -31.13
C GLN A 25 3.54 -20.86 -30.56
N ASN A 26 3.55 -19.55 -30.84
CA ASN A 26 4.73 -18.71 -30.67
C ASN A 26 4.54 -17.61 -29.63
N LYS A 27 3.32 -17.11 -29.43
CA LYS A 27 3.04 -15.98 -28.52
C LYS A 27 2.46 -16.38 -27.18
N LEU A 28 1.68 -17.47 -27.11
CA LEU A 28 0.98 -17.88 -25.89
C LEU A 28 1.44 -19.25 -25.39
N ASN A 29 1.49 -19.40 -24.08
CA ASN A 29 1.60 -20.66 -23.35
C ASN A 29 0.22 -21.35 -23.30
N PRO A 30 0.17 -22.66 -23.00
CA PRO A 30 -1.09 -23.42 -22.91
C PRO A 30 -2.09 -22.84 -21.89
N ASP A 31 -1.61 -22.18 -20.84
CA ASP A 31 -2.40 -21.43 -19.85
C ASP A 31 -2.88 -20.05 -20.33
N ALA A 32 -2.64 -19.69 -21.60
CA ALA A 32 -2.85 -18.35 -22.19
C ALA A 32 -1.97 -17.23 -21.64
N SER A 33 -0.91 -17.53 -20.88
CA SER A 33 0.12 -16.56 -20.53
C SER A 33 1.00 -16.23 -21.75
N THR A 34 1.61 -15.05 -21.81
CA THR A 34 2.48 -14.67 -22.93
C THR A 34 3.85 -15.34 -22.79
N LYS A 35 4.40 -15.90 -23.88
CA LYS A 35 5.71 -16.56 -23.92
C LYS A 35 6.91 -15.63 -23.71
N ASP A 36 6.69 -14.32 -23.70
CA ASP A 36 7.72 -13.31 -23.45
C ASP A 36 8.01 -13.22 -21.94
N GLU A 37 8.60 -14.29 -21.40
CA GLU A 37 8.93 -14.39 -19.98
C GLU A 37 9.83 -13.24 -19.51
N LYS A 38 10.70 -12.71 -20.39
CA LYS A 38 11.57 -11.57 -20.07
C LYS A 38 10.74 -10.30 -19.87
N LYS A 39 9.83 -9.99 -20.80
CA LYS A 39 8.93 -8.85 -20.67
C LYS A 39 7.98 -9.02 -19.48
N GLN A 40 7.48 -10.22 -19.25
CA GLN A 40 6.61 -10.52 -18.11
C GLN A 40 7.35 -10.31 -16.77
N ARG A 41 8.59 -10.81 -16.64
CA ARG A 41 9.44 -10.57 -15.46
C ARG A 41 9.69 -9.09 -15.20
N LEU A 42 9.94 -8.29 -16.24
CA LEU A 42 10.11 -6.84 -16.10
C LEU A 42 8.84 -6.15 -15.62
N ILE A 43 7.66 -6.57 -16.12
CA ILE A 43 6.37 -6.05 -15.68
C ILE A 43 6.11 -6.43 -14.22
N ASP A 44 6.38 -7.68 -13.84
CA ASP A 44 6.17 -8.17 -12.49
C ASP A 44 7.10 -7.47 -11.49
N GLN A 45 8.38 -7.28 -11.85
CA GLN A 45 9.34 -6.49 -11.07
C GLN A 45 8.88 -5.05 -10.91
N ALA A 46 8.47 -4.38 -12.00
CA ALA A 46 7.97 -3.01 -11.92
C ALA A 46 6.71 -2.90 -11.05
N ARG A 47 5.85 -3.92 -11.07
CA ARG A 47 4.65 -4.00 -10.23
C ARG A 47 4.99 -4.19 -8.76
N GLU A 48 5.99 -5.03 -8.45
CA GLU A 48 6.51 -5.20 -7.09
C GLU A 48 7.10 -3.89 -6.56
N GLU A 49 7.96 -3.24 -7.35
CA GLU A 49 8.54 -1.93 -6.99
C GLU A 49 7.47 -0.86 -6.78
N PHE A 50 6.45 -0.83 -7.65
CA PHE A 50 5.32 0.09 -7.50
C PHE A 50 4.54 -0.19 -6.21
N ASN A 51 4.23 -1.46 -5.92
CA ASN A 51 3.50 -1.83 -4.71
C ASN A 51 4.28 -1.48 -3.44
N THR A 52 5.59 -1.70 -3.44
CA THR A 52 6.48 -1.32 -2.34
C THR A 52 6.44 0.19 -2.12
N LYS A 53 6.68 0.99 -3.18
CA LYS A 53 6.61 2.45 -3.11
C LYS A 53 5.24 2.96 -2.64
N ARG A 54 4.15 2.34 -3.13
CA ARG A 54 2.78 2.71 -2.73
C ARG A 54 2.54 2.40 -1.26
N THR A 55 3.03 1.26 -0.77
CA THR A 55 2.90 0.86 0.63
C THR A 55 3.71 1.79 1.53
N ASP A 56 4.92 2.15 1.12
CA ASP A 56 5.78 3.03 1.89
C ASP A 56 5.23 4.46 1.92
N LEU A 57 4.69 4.97 0.81
CA LEU A 57 3.98 6.23 0.77
C LEU A 57 2.75 6.21 1.69
N ALA A 58 1.95 5.13 1.66
CA ALA A 58 0.80 5.02 2.55
C ALA A 58 1.21 5.02 4.03
N LYS A 59 2.30 4.31 4.39
CA LYS A 59 2.84 4.32 5.75
C LYS A 59 3.27 5.71 6.18
N THR A 60 4.01 6.44 5.33
CA THR A 60 4.50 7.78 5.67
C THR A 60 3.35 8.76 5.82
N GLU A 61 2.35 8.71 4.95
CA GLU A 61 1.16 9.55 5.05
C GLU A 61 0.32 9.25 6.30
N ILE A 62 0.16 7.97 6.67
CA ILE A 62 -0.49 7.59 7.94
C ILE A 62 0.27 8.16 9.13
N LEU A 63 1.61 8.09 9.14
CA LEU A 63 2.43 8.63 10.22
C LEU A 63 2.32 10.16 10.32
N LYS A 64 2.38 10.87 9.19
CA LYS A 64 2.20 12.33 9.15
C LYS A 64 0.82 12.75 9.65
N SER A 65 -0.24 12.12 9.15
CA SER A 65 -1.61 12.38 9.58
C SER A 65 -1.81 12.05 11.06
N SER A 66 -1.17 10.98 11.54
CA SER A 66 -1.21 10.61 12.96
C SER A 66 -0.48 11.63 13.84
N LEU A 67 0.68 12.14 13.43
CA LEU A 67 1.39 13.22 14.13
C LEU A 67 0.53 14.49 14.20
N GLU A 68 -0.12 14.88 13.10
CA GLU A 68 -1.01 16.04 13.06
C GLU A 68 -2.23 15.86 13.99
N SER A 69 -2.82 14.66 14.01
CA SER A 69 -3.92 14.37 14.93
C SER A 69 -3.48 14.36 16.40
N LEU A 70 -2.22 14.01 16.67
CA LEU A 70 -1.63 14.00 18.01
C LEU A 70 -1.42 15.45 18.49
N SER A 71 -0.90 16.33 17.63
CA SER A 71 -0.84 17.78 17.88
C SER A 71 -2.20 18.48 17.99
N ALA A 72 -3.31 17.79 17.69
CA ALA A 72 -4.65 18.36 17.84
C ALA A 72 -5.38 17.83 19.09
N ARG A 73 -4.91 16.74 19.71
CA ARG A 73 -5.73 15.94 20.63
C ARG A 73 -4.98 15.28 21.78
N ALA A 74 -3.65 15.38 21.86
CA ALA A 74 -2.88 14.73 22.90
C ALA A 74 -2.90 15.53 24.21
N ALA A 75 -3.81 15.17 25.12
CA ALA A 75 -3.80 15.63 26.51
C ALA A 75 -2.69 14.99 27.36
N ASP A 76 -2.00 13.97 26.82
CA ASP A 76 -1.02 13.15 27.55
C ASP A 76 0.45 13.59 27.31
N LEU A 77 0.69 14.61 26.49
CA LEU A 77 2.04 15.15 26.25
C LEU A 77 2.21 16.48 26.99
N PRO A 78 3.40 16.78 27.53
CA PRO A 78 3.75 18.12 28.02
C PRO A 78 3.54 19.19 26.94
N ASP A 79 3.05 20.36 27.34
CA ASP A 79 2.73 21.47 26.41
C ASP A 79 3.91 21.86 25.51
N GLU A 80 5.13 21.83 26.04
CA GLU A 80 6.38 22.12 25.31
C GLU A 80 6.60 21.11 24.15
N LEU A 81 6.37 19.82 24.40
CA LEU A 81 6.49 18.79 23.37
C LEU A 81 5.36 18.86 22.35
N HIS A 82 4.19 19.34 22.76
CA HIS A 82 3.04 19.50 21.88
C HIS A 82 3.29 20.58 20.81
N GLU A 83 3.89 21.70 21.20
CA GLU A 83 4.28 22.76 20.26
C GLU A 83 5.30 22.25 19.23
N VAL A 84 6.35 21.58 19.71
CA VAL A 84 7.40 21.02 18.85
C VAL A 84 6.84 19.97 17.88
N VAL A 85 5.95 19.09 18.33
CA VAL A 85 5.26 18.12 17.45
C VAL A 85 4.42 18.83 16.39
N THR A 86 3.76 19.93 16.74
CA THR A 86 2.95 20.74 15.80
C THR A 86 3.81 21.36 14.71
N ILE A 87 4.95 21.94 15.10
CA ILE A 87 5.94 22.55 14.20
C ILE A 87 6.49 21.50 13.24
N VAL A 88 6.94 20.35 13.75
CA VAL A 88 7.49 19.25 12.94
C VAL A 88 6.41 18.67 12.01
N ALA A 89 5.18 18.49 12.48
CA ALA A 89 4.08 18.04 11.64
C ALA A 89 3.76 19.03 10.49
N ALA A 90 3.76 20.34 10.78
CA ALA A 90 3.58 21.37 9.77
C ALA A 90 4.72 21.39 8.74
N GLN A 91 5.97 21.17 9.18
CA GLN A 91 7.13 21.07 8.32
C GLN A 91 7.05 19.84 7.39
N LEU A 92 6.68 18.67 7.93
CA LEU A 92 6.54 17.42 7.17
C LEU A 92 5.41 17.46 6.14
N ASN A 93 4.38 18.26 6.40
CA ASN A 93 3.27 18.51 5.48
C ASN A 93 3.55 19.63 4.46
N GLY A 94 4.75 20.24 4.50
CA GLY A 94 5.13 21.30 3.58
C GLY A 94 4.39 22.63 3.80
N ARG A 95 3.84 22.84 5.00
CA ARG A 95 3.18 24.12 5.37
C ARG A 95 4.18 25.21 5.74
N ILE A 96 5.45 24.85 5.92
CA ILE A 96 6.54 25.76 6.29
C ILE A 96 7.49 25.90 5.10
N PRO A 97 7.83 27.14 4.68
CA PRO A 97 8.76 27.37 3.59
C PRO A 97 10.17 26.89 3.94
N PRO A 98 11.00 26.51 2.94
CA PRO A 98 12.34 25.97 3.17
C PRO A 98 13.29 26.96 3.86
N SER A 99 13.02 28.27 3.77
CA SER A 99 13.79 29.33 4.43
C SER A 99 13.72 29.29 5.96
N ASP A 100 12.61 28.79 6.52
CA ASP A 100 12.41 28.74 7.97
C ASP A 100 12.96 27.43 8.58
N ARG A 101 13.49 26.51 7.75
CA ARG A 101 14.04 25.23 8.23
C ARG A 101 15.24 25.38 9.12
N GLU A 102 16.05 26.41 8.88
CA GLU A 102 17.28 26.67 9.64
C GLU A 102 16.96 27.18 11.06
N ILE A 103 15.84 27.92 11.20
CA ILE A 103 15.35 28.44 12.47
C ILE A 103 14.74 27.32 13.32
N LEU A 104 14.05 26.38 12.67
CA LEU A 104 13.37 25.24 13.32
C LEU A 104 14.31 24.08 13.66
N GLN A 105 15.61 24.22 13.44
CA GLN A 105 16.56 23.13 13.65
C GLN A 105 16.67 22.73 15.14
N GLU A 106 16.57 23.70 16.04
CA GLU A 106 16.55 23.47 17.49
C GLU A 106 15.30 22.69 17.93
N ASP A 107 14.12 23.02 17.37
CA ASP A 107 12.88 22.28 17.62
C ASP A 107 12.96 20.83 17.12
N ILE A 108 13.61 20.60 15.96
CA ILE A 108 13.83 19.26 15.42
C ILE A 108 14.78 18.46 16.32
N GLU A 109 15.84 19.08 16.84
CA GLU A 109 16.79 18.43 17.74
C GLU A 109 16.08 18.03 19.04
N TYR A 110 15.32 18.95 19.65
CA TYR A 110 14.51 18.67 20.83
C TYR A 110 13.46 17.56 20.61
N PHE A 111 12.82 17.54 19.42
CA PHE A 111 11.92 16.46 19.01
C PHE A 111 12.63 15.10 18.96
N THR A 112 13.86 15.06 18.43
CA THR A 112 14.63 13.82 18.32
C THR A 112 15.13 13.31 19.67
N GLU A 113 15.51 14.20 20.58
CA GLU A 113 15.89 13.84 21.95
C GLU A 113 14.71 13.23 22.72
N HIS A 114 13.50 13.73 22.50
CA HIS A 114 12.29 13.30 23.18
C HIS A 114 11.42 12.37 22.31
N ILE A 115 12.01 11.63 21.38
CA ILE A 115 11.25 10.77 20.46
C ILE A 115 10.57 9.57 21.15
N ILE A 116 11.09 9.13 22.30
CA ILE A 116 10.55 8.01 23.06
C ILE A 116 9.10 8.28 23.55
N PRO A 117 8.81 9.36 24.29
CA PRO A 117 7.43 9.67 24.68
C PRO A 117 6.50 9.91 23.48
N ILE A 118 7.00 10.58 22.43
CA ILE A 118 6.23 10.85 21.21
C ILE A 118 5.83 9.55 20.51
N SER A 119 6.78 8.63 20.33
CA SER A 119 6.52 7.32 19.71
C SER A 119 5.55 6.46 20.53
N ARG A 120 5.61 6.53 21.86
CA ARG A 120 4.67 5.84 22.76
C ARG A 120 3.25 6.41 22.63
N ALA A 121 3.11 7.73 22.62
CA ALA A 121 1.82 8.39 22.43
C ALA A 121 1.24 8.06 21.05
N LEU A 122 2.06 8.13 20.00
CA LEU A 122 1.66 7.81 18.63
C LEU A 122 1.26 6.34 18.47
N SER A 123 1.99 5.41 19.10
CA SER A 123 1.64 3.98 19.11
C SER A 123 0.32 3.73 19.83
N THR A 124 0.07 4.43 20.93
CA THR A 124 -1.18 4.33 21.69
C THR A 124 -2.36 4.85 20.87
N HIS A 125 -2.17 5.99 20.20
CA HIS A 125 -3.16 6.56 19.31
C HIS A 125 -3.47 5.63 18.13
N LEU A 126 -2.45 5.16 17.40
CA LEU A 126 -2.62 4.22 16.29
C LEU A 126 -3.30 2.92 16.73
N LYS A 127 -2.95 2.39 17.90
CA LYS A 127 -3.60 1.20 18.46
C LYS A 127 -5.08 1.46 18.75
N SER A 128 -5.41 2.61 19.33
CA SER A 128 -6.80 3.00 19.57
C SER A 128 -7.59 3.12 18.27
N THR A 129 -7.04 3.82 17.28
CA THR A 129 -7.65 3.97 15.94
C THR A 129 -7.81 2.63 15.25
N ALA A 130 -6.81 1.74 15.31
CA ALA A 130 -6.91 0.39 14.76
C ALA A 130 -8.03 -0.41 15.44
N LEU A 131 -8.15 -0.34 16.77
CA LEU A 131 -9.25 -1.00 17.49
C LEU A 131 -10.63 -0.44 17.10
N GLN A 132 -10.74 0.88 16.90
CA GLN A 132 -11.96 1.51 16.41
C GLN A 132 -12.31 1.05 15.00
N LEU A 133 -11.33 0.98 14.09
CA LEU A 133 -11.52 0.45 12.74
C LEU A 133 -11.92 -1.03 12.77
N CYS A 134 -11.32 -1.84 13.65
CA CYS A 134 -11.72 -3.24 13.85
C CYS A 134 -13.18 -3.34 14.32
N ARG A 135 -13.61 -2.48 15.25
CA ARG A 135 -15.02 -2.43 15.70
C ARG A 135 -15.98 -2.04 14.58
N ILE A 136 -15.58 -1.13 13.69
CA ILE A 136 -16.38 -0.74 12.52
C ILE A 136 -16.46 -1.89 11.51
N ALA A 137 -15.35 -2.58 11.26
CA ALA A 137 -15.29 -3.68 10.30
C ALA A 137 -16.05 -4.94 10.76
N ILE A 138 -16.13 -5.19 12.07
CA ILE A 138 -16.82 -6.35 12.66
C ILE A 138 -17.67 -5.88 13.85
N PRO A 139 -18.94 -5.46 13.60
CA PRO A 139 -19.81 -4.95 14.65
C PRO A 139 -20.29 -6.04 15.65
N GLU A 140 -20.13 -7.33 15.33
CA GLU A 140 -20.69 -8.44 16.13
C GLU A 140 -19.76 -9.03 17.20
N CYS A 141 -18.53 -8.54 17.41
CA CYS A 141 -17.63 -9.14 18.42
C CYS A 141 -17.13 -8.13 19.47
N PRO A 142 -17.70 -8.12 20.70
CA PRO A 142 -17.27 -7.26 21.80
C PRO A 142 -16.06 -7.83 22.57
N SER A 143 -15.18 -8.62 21.95
CA SER A 143 -14.04 -9.21 22.67
C SER A 143 -12.75 -8.42 22.45
N SER A 144 -12.27 -7.86 23.55
CA SER A 144 -11.01 -7.14 23.75
C SER A 144 -9.77 -8.02 23.54
N SER A 145 -9.62 -8.60 22.35
CA SER A 145 -8.51 -9.51 22.02
C SER A 145 -7.61 -8.87 20.95
N PRO A 146 -6.32 -8.59 21.21
CA PRO A 146 -5.39 -8.01 20.23
C PRO A 146 -5.01 -8.97 19.08
N SER A 147 -5.60 -10.16 19.00
CA SER A 147 -5.28 -11.22 18.05
C SER A 147 -5.82 -10.99 16.63
N TYR A 148 -6.54 -9.91 16.37
CA TYR A 148 -7.16 -9.62 15.06
C TYR A 148 -6.36 -8.63 14.19
N LEU A 149 -5.14 -8.25 14.58
CA LEU A 149 -4.27 -7.55 13.65
C LEU A 149 -4.04 -8.48 12.44
N PRO A 150 -4.41 -8.06 11.20
CA PRO A 150 -4.15 -8.88 10.03
C PRO A 150 -2.63 -9.04 9.90
N GLN A 151 -2.13 -10.22 10.26
CA GLN A 151 -0.77 -10.62 9.97
C GLN A 151 -0.67 -10.78 8.46
N SER A 152 0.12 -9.91 7.82
CA SER A 152 0.43 -9.90 6.40
C SER A 152 -0.79 -9.65 5.49
N PRO A 153 -0.63 -8.88 4.39
CA PRO A 153 -1.62 -8.93 3.32
C PRO A 153 -1.64 -10.36 2.77
N SER A 154 -2.76 -11.06 2.91
CA SER A 154 -2.98 -12.32 2.21
C SER A 154 -2.92 -12.04 0.69
N PRO A 155 -2.28 -12.91 -0.10
CA PRO A 155 -2.29 -12.78 -1.55
C PRO A 155 -3.73 -12.78 -2.05
N ILE A 156 -4.05 -11.85 -2.94
CA ILE A 156 -5.34 -11.74 -3.61
C ILE A 156 -5.71 -13.11 -4.21
N PRO A 157 -6.91 -13.65 -3.94
CA PRO A 157 -7.32 -14.93 -4.52
C PRO A 157 -7.36 -14.82 -6.05
N ILE A 158 -6.57 -15.67 -6.71
CA ILE A 158 -6.62 -15.86 -8.17
C ILE A 158 -8.00 -16.48 -8.49
N PRO A 159 -8.71 -16.01 -9.53
CA PRO A 159 -10.00 -16.59 -9.91
C PRO A 159 -9.87 -18.09 -10.25
N ILE A 160 -10.69 -18.91 -9.61
CA ILE A 160 -10.81 -20.34 -9.87
C ILE A 160 -11.36 -20.54 -11.30
N PRO A 161 -10.79 -21.42 -12.14
CA PRO A 161 -11.38 -21.73 -13.44
C PRO A 161 -12.66 -22.53 -13.26
N ILE A 162 -13.75 -22.05 -13.85
CA ILE A 162 -15.02 -22.77 -13.94
C ILE A 162 -14.80 -24.02 -14.81
N PRO A 163 -15.26 -25.22 -14.39
CA PRO A 163 -15.14 -26.42 -15.20
C PRO A 163 -16.13 -26.35 -16.37
N GLY A 164 -15.62 -26.57 -17.58
CA GLY A 164 -16.38 -26.84 -18.80
C GLY A 164 -15.91 -28.14 -19.42
#